data_AF-A0A0L6X3V0-F1
#
_entry.id   AF-A0A0L6X3V0-F1
#
_cell.length_a   1.000
_cell.length_b   1.000
_cell.length_c   1.000
_cell.angle_alpha   90.00
_cell.angle_beta   90.00
_cell.angle_gamma   90.00
#
_symmetry.space_group_name_H-M   'P 1'
#
loop_
_entity.id
_entity.type
_entity.pdbx_description
1 polymer ?
#
loop_
_entity_poly.entity_id
_entity_poly.type
_entity_poly.pdbx_seq_one_letter_code
_entity_poly.pdbx_strand_id
1 'polypeptide(L)'
;MSRLEYWNISWWVAMAFTTGSVIWVINGFFSFLPLVNSDVMISEAGLGWTAFVGATIFEAGSILGILEAWNREDAADFGWNFYLLHHKNTANDIGSGHPEKPSKQWIWFTMDTKYFHELGFLAAFFQLLAASVFWISGFTAIPGIYTAIIKHTGVLDGTFWTPQVVGGCGFIISSTLIMLEAQKAWYKPNVLSLGWQIGFWNFIGAIGFTLCGALGYGAQVSSGVSYQSSLSTFWGGWAFLIASVMQWYEAVNSVVE
;
A
#
# COMPACT_ATOMS: atom_id res chain seq x y z
N MET A 1 0.12 -24.82 -9.03
CA MET A 1 0.36 -24.47 -10.44
C MET A 1 0.07 -22.98 -10.54
N SER A 2 1.07 -22.15 -10.78
CA SER A 2 0.87 -20.70 -10.87
C SER A 2 -0.04 -20.37 -12.05
N ARG A 3 -1.03 -19.50 -11.84
CA ARG A 3 -1.93 -19.03 -12.89
C ARG A 3 -1.90 -17.51 -12.91
N LEU A 4 -1.57 -16.95 -14.07
CA LEU A 4 -1.61 -15.51 -14.31
C LEU A 4 -3.06 -15.10 -14.58
N GLU A 5 -3.74 -14.62 -13.55
CA GLU A 5 -5.12 -14.15 -13.63
C GLU A 5 -5.15 -12.63 -13.84
N TYR A 6 -4.77 -12.16 -15.03
CA TYR A 6 -4.77 -10.71 -15.34
C TYR A 6 -6.17 -10.08 -15.33
N TRP A 7 -7.23 -10.89 -15.27
CA TRP A 7 -8.61 -10.44 -15.06
C TRP A 7 -8.95 -10.20 -13.58
N ASN A 8 -8.14 -10.72 -12.66
CA ASN A 8 -8.34 -10.57 -11.22
C ASN A 8 -7.78 -9.21 -10.74
N ILE A 9 -8.56 -8.49 -9.95
CA ILE A 9 -8.15 -7.19 -9.42
C ILE A 9 -6.94 -7.30 -8.48
N SER A 10 -6.82 -8.39 -7.72
CA SER A 10 -5.67 -8.65 -6.84
C SER A 10 -4.35 -8.67 -7.60
N TRP A 11 -4.37 -9.16 -8.85
CA TRP A 11 -3.19 -9.13 -9.72
C TRP A 11 -2.81 -7.69 -10.09
N TRP A 12 -3.78 -6.85 -10.45
CA TRP A 12 -3.52 -5.44 -10.77
C TRP A 12 -3.05 -4.63 -9.57
N VAL A 13 -3.60 -4.90 -8.38
CA VAL A 13 -3.14 -4.30 -7.12
C VAL A 13 -1.67 -4.63 -6.89
N ALA A 14 -1.30 -5.91 -6.98
CA ALA A 14 0.08 -6.34 -6.81
C ALA A 14 1.01 -5.70 -7.86
N MET A 15 0.62 -5.69 -9.14
CA MET A 15 1.43 -5.10 -10.21
C MET A 15 1.65 -3.59 -10.03
N ALA A 16 0.63 -2.85 -9.58
CA ALA A 16 0.76 -1.42 -9.29
C ALA A 16 1.78 -1.18 -8.17
N PHE A 17 1.63 -1.87 -7.02
CA PHE A 17 2.57 -1.71 -5.91
C PHE A 17 3.99 -2.19 -6.26
N THR A 18 4.15 -3.27 -7.04
CA THR A 18 5.47 -3.72 -7.50
C THR A 18 6.13 -2.68 -8.40
N THR A 19 5.39 -2.16 -9.39
CA THR A 19 5.92 -1.15 -10.33
C THR A 19 6.30 0.13 -9.58
N GLY A 20 5.42 0.61 -8.70
CA GLY A 20 5.73 1.78 -7.86
C GLY A 20 6.95 1.54 -6.97
N SER A 21 7.11 0.34 -6.41
CA SER A 21 8.22 0.01 -5.50
C SER A 21 9.55 -0.03 -6.24
N VAL A 22 9.57 -0.53 -7.49
CA VAL A 22 10.75 -0.43 -8.37
C VAL A 22 11.14 1.04 -8.57
N ILE A 23 10.18 1.93 -8.81
CA ILE A 23 10.45 3.36 -8.96
C ILE A 23 10.96 3.98 -7.65
N TRP A 24 10.44 3.57 -6.49
CA TRP A 24 10.95 4.00 -5.20
C TRP A 24 12.36 3.52 -4.90
N VAL A 25 12.73 2.31 -5.34
CA VAL A 25 14.13 1.84 -5.29
C VAL A 25 15.03 2.71 -6.16
N ILE A 26 14.61 3.03 -7.39
CA ILE A 26 15.35 3.94 -8.28
C ILE A 26 15.48 5.33 -7.65
N ASN A 27 14.41 5.86 -7.06
CA ASN A 27 14.43 7.12 -6.32
C ASN A 27 15.43 7.08 -5.16
N GLY A 28 15.43 5.99 -4.40
CA GLY A 28 16.39 5.73 -3.34
C GLY A 28 17.84 5.78 -3.85
N PHE A 29 18.13 5.24 -5.03
CA PHE A 29 19.46 5.37 -5.64
C PHE A 29 19.79 6.81 -6.01
N PHE A 30 18.86 7.55 -6.62
CA PHE A 30 19.07 8.97 -6.92
C PHE A 30 19.33 9.82 -5.66
N SER A 31 18.73 9.43 -4.53
CA SER A 31 18.86 10.14 -3.25
C SER A 31 20.12 9.77 -2.48
N PHE A 32 20.38 8.47 -2.34
CA PHE A 32 21.40 7.98 -1.42
C PHE A 32 22.78 7.83 -2.07
N LEU A 33 22.84 7.42 -3.34
CA LEU A 33 24.12 7.09 -3.99
C LEU A 33 25.11 8.29 -4.06
N PRO A 34 24.68 9.52 -4.38
CA PRO A 34 25.57 10.69 -4.36
C PRO A 34 26.15 11.01 -2.98
N LEU A 35 25.53 10.54 -1.89
CA LEU A 35 26.01 10.76 -0.53
C LEU A 35 27.11 9.78 -0.10
N VAL A 36 27.20 8.61 -0.74
CA VAL A 36 28.20 7.58 -0.45
C VAL A 36 29.30 7.48 -1.52
N ASN A 37 29.06 8.03 -2.71
CA ASN A 37 30.04 8.07 -3.79
C ASN A 37 30.04 9.47 -4.45
N SER A 38 31.14 10.20 -4.31
CA SER A 38 31.33 11.55 -4.86
C SER A 38 31.38 11.61 -6.39
N ASP A 39 31.64 10.49 -7.05
CA ASP A 39 31.71 10.42 -8.52
C ASP A 39 30.30 10.40 -9.15
N VAL A 40 29.26 10.18 -8.34
CA VAL A 40 27.87 10.12 -8.80
C VAL A 40 27.24 11.51 -8.69
N MET A 41 26.88 12.07 -9.84
CA MET A 41 26.21 13.37 -9.91
C MET A 41 24.79 13.32 -9.34
N ILE A 42 24.41 14.36 -8.59
CA ILE A 42 23.03 14.55 -8.14
C ILE A 42 22.15 14.86 -9.34
N SER A 43 21.06 14.11 -9.49
CA SER A 43 20.03 14.35 -10.51
C SER A 43 18.75 14.85 -9.86
N GLU A 44 18.57 16.18 -9.82
CA GLU A 44 17.33 16.79 -9.31
C GLU A 44 16.10 16.34 -10.10
N ALA A 45 16.25 16.20 -11.42
CA ALA A 45 15.21 15.66 -12.28
C ALA A 45 14.88 14.20 -11.94
N GLY A 46 15.91 13.36 -11.73
CA GLY A 46 15.73 11.96 -11.34
C GLY A 46 14.99 11.85 -10.01
N LEU A 47 15.43 12.60 -9.00
CA LEU A 47 14.80 12.66 -7.68
C LEU A 47 13.32 13.07 -7.76
N GLY A 48 13.04 14.20 -8.40
CA GLY A 48 11.69 14.76 -8.44
C GLY A 48 10.71 13.90 -9.23
N TRP A 49 11.09 13.50 -10.44
CA TRP A 49 10.19 12.73 -11.31
C TRP A 49 9.93 11.33 -10.80
N THR A 50 10.95 10.63 -10.28
CA THR A 50 10.72 9.28 -9.73
C THR A 50 9.87 9.32 -8.47
N ALA A 51 10.02 10.34 -7.61
CA ALA A 51 9.14 10.53 -6.46
C ALA A 51 7.68 10.76 -6.89
N PHE A 52 7.46 11.64 -7.87
CA PHE A 52 6.12 11.92 -8.39
C PHE A 52 5.46 10.68 -9.03
N VAL A 53 6.18 9.99 -9.92
CA VAL A 53 5.66 8.82 -10.62
C VAL A 53 5.42 7.66 -9.64
N GLY A 54 6.37 7.41 -8.73
CA GLY A 54 6.23 6.38 -7.70
C GLY A 54 5.01 6.62 -6.81
N ALA A 55 4.83 7.86 -6.33
CA ALA A 55 3.66 8.23 -5.53
C ALA A 55 2.35 8.09 -6.33
N THR A 56 2.33 8.47 -7.61
CA THR A 56 1.13 8.38 -8.46
C THR A 56 0.72 6.93 -8.72
N ILE A 57 1.69 6.03 -8.93
CA ILE A 57 1.40 4.60 -9.09
C ILE A 57 0.90 3.98 -7.78
N PHE A 58 1.46 4.39 -6.62
CA PHE A 58 0.96 3.96 -5.31
C PHE A 58 -0.47 4.43 -5.04
N GLU A 59 -0.80 5.67 -5.43
CA GLU A 59 -2.17 6.19 -5.37
C GLU A 59 -3.12 5.32 -6.20
N ALA A 60 -2.78 5.06 -7.45
CA ALA A 60 -3.57 4.19 -8.31
C ALA A 60 -3.73 2.77 -7.73
N GLY A 61 -2.64 2.19 -7.20
CA GLY A 61 -2.66 0.89 -6.52
C GLY A 61 -3.58 0.88 -5.29
N SER A 62 -3.61 1.96 -4.52
CA SER A 62 -4.48 2.09 -3.35
C SER A 62 -5.97 2.21 -3.70
N ILE A 63 -6.30 2.88 -4.82
CA ILE A 63 -7.67 2.90 -5.37
C ILE A 63 -8.09 1.49 -5.79
N LEU A 64 -7.20 0.74 -6.46
CA LEU A 64 -7.45 -0.65 -6.82
C LEU A 64 -7.64 -1.53 -5.58
N GLY A 65 -6.87 -1.29 -4.51
CA GLY A 65 -7.00 -2.02 -3.23
C GLY A 65 -8.36 -1.79 -2.55
N ILE A 66 -8.94 -0.60 -2.67
CA ILE A 66 -10.32 -0.35 -2.22
C ILE A 66 -11.34 -1.14 -3.03
N LEU A 67 -11.20 -1.12 -4.36
CA LEU A 67 -12.07 -1.88 -5.25
C LEU A 67 -11.95 -3.40 -4.99
N GLU A 68 -10.75 -3.91 -4.74
CA GLU A 68 -10.52 -5.29 -4.30
C GLU A 68 -11.25 -5.57 -2.98
N ALA A 69 -11.07 -4.71 -1.98
CA ALA A 69 -11.70 -4.89 -0.68
C ALA A 69 -13.23 -4.94 -0.75
N TRP A 70 -13.86 -4.09 -1.58
CA TRP A 70 -15.32 -4.13 -1.76
C TRP A 70 -15.83 -5.40 -2.45
N ASN A 71 -15.02 -5.99 -3.33
CA ASN A 71 -15.43 -7.11 -4.18
C ASN A 71 -14.97 -8.49 -3.66
N ARG A 72 -14.30 -8.57 -2.49
CA ARG A 72 -13.87 -9.82 -1.85
C ARG A 72 -14.99 -10.86 -1.70
N GLU A 73 -14.65 -12.13 -1.88
CA GLU A 73 -15.61 -13.24 -1.95
C GLU A 73 -16.17 -13.65 -0.59
N ASP A 74 -15.37 -13.59 0.48
CA ASP A 74 -15.67 -14.15 1.81
C ASP A 74 -16.96 -13.59 2.44
N ALA A 75 -17.21 -12.29 2.37
CA ALA A 75 -18.40 -11.66 2.97
C ALA A 75 -19.70 -12.10 2.27
N ALA A 76 -19.64 -12.34 0.96
CA ALA A 76 -20.78 -12.81 0.18
C ALA A 76 -21.04 -14.30 0.41
N ASP A 77 -19.97 -15.09 0.59
CA ASP A 77 -20.05 -16.53 0.84
C ASP A 77 -20.60 -16.82 2.23
N PHE A 78 -20.20 -16.03 3.23
CA PHE A 78 -20.80 -16.08 4.56
C PHE A 78 -22.31 -15.80 4.54
N GLY A 79 -22.74 -14.73 3.85
CA GLY A 79 -24.16 -14.39 3.73
C GLY A 79 -24.98 -15.46 3.01
N TRP A 80 -24.43 -16.05 1.95
CA TRP A 80 -25.06 -17.14 1.20
C TRP A 80 -25.14 -18.43 2.02
N ASN A 81 -24.07 -18.78 2.74
CA ASN A 81 -24.06 -19.94 3.63
C ASN A 81 -25.07 -19.77 4.77
N PHE A 82 -25.21 -18.56 5.32
CA PHE A 82 -26.25 -18.26 6.30
C PHE A 82 -27.66 -18.37 5.70
N TYR A 83 -27.88 -17.84 4.48
CA TYR A 83 -29.14 -17.99 3.76
C TYR A 83 -29.53 -19.46 3.56
N LEU A 84 -28.57 -20.30 3.12
CA LEU A 84 -28.77 -21.74 2.96
C LEU A 84 -29.04 -22.45 4.28
N LEU A 85 -28.37 -22.08 5.37
CA LEU A 85 -28.62 -22.63 6.71
C LEU A 85 -30.02 -22.26 7.21
N HIS A 86 -30.45 -21.02 7.01
CA HIS A 86 -31.77 -20.55 7.42
C HIS A 86 -32.89 -21.22 6.60
N HIS A 87 -32.71 -21.32 5.28
CA HIS A 87 -33.66 -21.98 4.40
C HIS A 87 -33.68 -23.50 4.57
N LYS A 88 -32.56 -24.16 4.91
CA LYS A 88 -32.55 -25.58 5.29
C LYS A 88 -33.43 -25.87 6.51
N ASN A 89 -33.47 -24.96 7.48
CA ASN A 89 -34.32 -25.13 8.67
C ASN A 89 -35.82 -24.90 8.38
N THR A 90 -36.16 -24.23 7.29
CA THR A 90 -37.55 -24.00 6.83
C THR A 90 -37.99 -24.95 5.71
N ALA A 91 -37.06 -25.61 5.02
CA ALA A 91 -37.29 -26.46 3.85
C ALA A 91 -37.77 -27.89 4.17
N ASN A 92 -38.26 -28.17 5.38
CA ASN A 92 -38.98 -29.41 5.63
C ASN A 92 -40.35 -29.48 4.92
N ASP A 93 -40.81 -28.41 4.26
CA ASP A 93 -42.17 -28.40 3.68
C ASP A 93 -42.33 -28.12 2.17
N ILE A 94 -41.35 -27.62 1.39
CA ILE A 94 -41.61 -27.33 -0.04
C ILE A 94 -40.37 -27.51 -0.93
N GLY A 95 -40.48 -28.43 -1.90
CA GLY A 95 -39.93 -28.34 -3.27
C GLY A 95 -38.42 -28.28 -3.48
N SER A 96 -37.89 -29.30 -4.15
CA SER A 96 -36.48 -29.47 -4.56
C SER A 96 -36.00 -28.47 -5.64
N GLY A 97 -35.88 -27.19 -5.29
CA GLY A 97 -35.12 -26.21 -6.06
C GLY A 97 -33.83 -25.88 -5.33
N HIS A 98 -32.67 -26.24 -5.87
CA HIS A 98 -31.40 -25.71 -5.35
C HIS A 98 -31.36 -24.21 -5.65
N PRO A 99 -31.27 -23.33 -4.64
CA PRO A 99 -31.12 -21.89 -4.89
C PRO A 99 -29.82 -21.68 -5.67
N GLU A 100 -29.87 -21.04 -6.84
CA GLU A 100 -28.66 -20.59 -7.52
C GLU A 100 -28.07 -19.39 -6.77
N LYS A 101 -26.75 -19.41 -6.54
CA LYS A 101 -26.04 -18.28 -5.94
C LYS A 101 -26.21 -17.07 -6.88
N PRO A 102 -26.74 -15.93 -6.40
CA PRO A 102 -26.95 -14.77 -7.26
C PRO A 102 -25.62 -14.32 -7.87
N SER A 103 -25.64 -13.95 -9.16
CA SER A 103 -24.46 -13.43 -9.83
C SER A 103 -24.04 -12.12 -9.20
N LYS A 104 -22.76 -12.04 -8.80
CA LYS A 104 -22.22 -10.89 -8.09
C LYS A 104 -22.09 -9.72 -9.05
N GLN A 105 -22.77 -8.61 -8.75
CA GLN A 105 -22.56 -7.36 -9.48
C GLN A 105 -21.31 -6.67 -8.92
N TRP A 106 -20.47 -6.18 -9.82
CA TRP A 106 -19.26 -5.46 -9.46
C TRP A 106 -19.58 -4.15 -8.72
N ILE A 107 -18.95 -3.95 -7.56
CA ILE A 107 -19.13 -2.76 -6.74
C ILE A 107 -18.04 -1.75 -7.08
N TRP A 108 -18.44 -0.64 -7.69
CA TRP A 108 -17.55 0.50 -7.97
C TRP A 108 -17.45 1.49 -6.81
N PHE A 109 -18.48 1.54 -5.95
CA PHE A 109 -18.55 2.44 -4.81
C PHE A 109 -19.61 1.97 -3.82
N THR A 110 -19.32 2.05 -2.52
CA THR A 110 -20.29 1.82 -1.46
C THR A 110 -19.90 2.57 -0.19
N MET A 111 -20.90 2.96 0.59
CA MET A 111 -20.76 3.53 1.94
C MET A 111 -21.36 2.62 3.02
N ASP A 112 -21.57 1.34 2.69
CA ASP A 112 -22.10 0.37 3.65
C ASP A 112 -21.16 0.24 4.87
N THR A 113 -21.72 0.45 6.05
CA THR A 113 -20.98 0.45 7.32
C THR A 113 -20.38 -0.90 7.67
N LYS A 114 -20.82 -2.00 7.03
CA LYS A 114 -20.28 -3.35 7.29
C LYS A 114 -18.77 -3.43 7.01
N TYR A 115 -18.29 -2.78 5.95
CA TYR A 115 -16.89 -2.85 5.54
C TYR A 115 -15.94 -2.22 6.57
N PHE A 116 -16.40 -1.27 7.37
CA PHE A 116 -15.59 -0.66 8.44
C PHE A 116 -15.28 -1.62 9.61
N HIS A 117 -15.87 -2.82 9.61
CA HIS A 117 -15.55 -3.88 10.56
C HIS A 117 -14.60 -4.93 9.96
N GLU A 118 -14.32 -4.86 8.66
CA GLU A 118 -13.42 -5.78 7.96
C GLU A 118 -11.99 -5.20 7.94
N LEU A 119 -11.05 -5.93 8.55
CA LEU A 119 -9.65 -5.48 8.66
C LEU A 119 -9.02 -5.19 7.31
N GLY A 120 -9.30 -6.01 6.29
CA GLY A 120 -8.77 -5.79 4.97
C GLY A 120 -9.31 -4.55 4.27
N PHE A 121 -10.57 -4.17 4.49
CA PHE A 121 -11.09 -2.89 4.00
C PHE A 121 -10.47 -1.73 4.77
N LEU A 122 -10.36 -1.81 6.10
CA LEU A 122 -9.70 -0.78 6.88
C LEU A 122 -8.24 -0.59 6.45
N ALA A 123 -7.52 -1.67 6.16
CA ALA A 123 -6.17 -1.60 5.61
C ALA A 123 -6.13 -0.82 4.29
N ALA A 124 -6.97 -1.20 3.32
CA ALA A 124 -7.09 -0.51 2.04
C ALA A 124 -7.52 0.97 2.19
N PHE A 125 -8.39 1.27 3.14
CA PHE A 125 -8.85 2.62 3.45
C PHE A 125 -7.73 3.51 4.00
N PHE A 126 -7.00 3.05 5.01
CA PHE A 126 -5.84 3.78 5.51
C PHE A 126 -4.72 3.86 4.47
N GLN A 127 -4.55 2.83 3.63
CA GLN A 127 -3.62 2.85 2.50
C GLN A 127 -3.94 3.96 1.51
N LEU A 128 -5.21 4.12 1.12
CA LEU A 128 -5.64 5.17 0.20
C LEU A 128 -5.46 6.56 0.82
N LEU A 129 -5.91 6.77 2.06
CA LEU A 129 -5.71 8.06 2.75
C LEU A 129 -4.22 8.42 2.86
N ALA A 130 -3.40 7.44 3.20
CA ALA A 130 -1.95 7.59 3.30
C ALA A 130 -1.32 7.95 1.95
N ALA A 131 -1.70 7.24 0.89
CA ALA A 131 -1.21 7.49 -0.46
C ALA A 131 -1.61 8.88 -0.94
N SER A 132 -2.86 9.31 -0.73
CA SER A 132 -3.33 10.61 -1.19
C SER A 132 -2.61 11.76 -0.50
N VAL A 133 -2.34 11.63 0.81
CA VAL A 133 -1.55 12.63 1.56
C VAL A 133 -0.09 12.60 1.12
N PHE A 134 0.53 11.41 1.05
CA PHE A 134 1.92 11.26 0.60
C PHE A 134 2.13 11.81 -0.82
N TRP A 135 1.12 11.67 -1.69
CA TRP A 135 1.17 12.11 -3.08
C TRP A 135 1.42 13.62 -3.21
N ILE A 136 0.98 14.44 -2.25
CA ILE A 136 1.28 15.88 -2.21
C ILE A 136 2.79 16.12 -2.22
N SER A 137 3.54 15.31 -1.48
CA SER A 137 5.00 15.38 -1.46
C SER A 137 5.63 14.91 -2.77
N GLY A 138 5.10 13.84 -3.37
CA GLY A 138 5.53 13.39 -4.70
C GLY A 138 5.31 14.47 -5.77
N PHE A 139 4.16 15.13 -5.75
CA PHE A 139 3.83 16.22 -6.66
C PHE A 139 4.74 17.44 -6.45
N THR A 140 4.98 17.83 -5.21
CA THR A 140 5.86 18.97 -4.90
C THR A 140 7.34 18.68 -5.10
N ALA A 141 7.72 17.40 -5.25
CA ALA A 141 9.07 16.97 -5.64
C ALA A 141 9.43 17.33 -7.09
N ILE A 142 8.44 17.60 -7.96
CA ILE A 142 8.69 17.95 -9.37
C ILE A 142 9.67 19.14 -9.42
N PRO A 143 10.76 19.08 -10.20
CA PRO A 143 11.87 20.03 -10.09
C PRO A 143 11.44 21.51 -10.12
N GLY A 144 10.58 21.90 -11.05
CA GLY A 144 10.10 23.28 -11.15
C GLY A 144 9.32 23.76 -9.92
N ILE A 145 8.58 22.86 -9.24
CA ILE A 145 7.85 23.16 -8.00
C ILE A 145 8.83 23.14 -6.83
N TYR A 146 9.66 22.10 -6.74
CA TYR A 146 10.62 21.93 -5.66
C TYR A 146 11.60 23.11 -5.55
N THR A 147 12.16 23.57 -6.68
CA THR A 147 13.05 24.74 -6.73
C THR A 147 12.36 26.03 -6.26
N ALA A 148 11.04 26.15 -6.45
CA ALA A 148 10.27 27.29 -5.98
C ALA A 148 10.05 27.24 -4.46
N ILE A 149 9.73 26.05 -3.91
CA ILE A 149 9.39 25.91 -2.48
C ILE A 149 10.61 25.77 -1.56
N ILE A 150 11.75 25.26 -2.06
CA ILE A 150 12.95 25.03 -1.22
C ILE A 150 13.50 26.33 -0.59
N LYS A 151 13.22 27.48 -1.22
CA LYS A 151 13.61 28.81 -0.71
C LYS A 151 12.73 29.29 0.46
N HIS A 152 11.61 28.61 0.71
CA HIS A 152 10.60 28.99 1.69
C HIS A 152 10.38 27.84 2.67
N THR A 153 11.16 27.80 3.76
CA THR A 153 11.17 26.70 4.74
C THR A 153 9.79 26.27 5.19
N GLY A 154 8.90 27.20 5.56
CA GLY A 154 7.53 26.85 5.99
C GLY A 154 6.68 26.19 4.91
N VAL A 155 6.86 26.56 3.63
CA VAL A 155 6.17 25.93 2.51
C VAL A 155 6.74 24.55 2.24
N LEU A 156 8.08 24.43 2.18
CA LEU A 156 8.77 23.14 2.03
C LEU A 156 8.34 22.15 3.13
N ASP A 157 8.35 22.59 4.38
CA ASP A 157 7.97 21.80 5.54
C ASP A 157 6.50 21.36 5.46
N GLY A 158 5.59 22.26 5.10
CA GLY A 158 4.16 21.97 5.04
C GLY A 158 3.73 21.13 3.84
N THR A 159 4.34 21.33 2.67
CA THR A 159 3.87 20.71 1.41
C THR A 159 4.74 19.55 0.94
N PHE A 160 6.00 19.46 1.38
CA PHE A 160 6.90 18.38 0.98
C PHE A 160 7.21 17.44 2.15
N TRP A 161 7.60 17.93 3.32
CA TRP A 161 7.99 17.04 4.43
C TRP A 161 6.82 16.50 5.25
N THR A 162 5.89 17.37 5.66
CA THR A 162 4.71 16.99 6.47
C THR A 162 3.90 15.88 5.82
N PRO A 163 3.55 15.94 4.52
CA PRO A 163 2.70 14.91 3.93
C PRO A 163 3.43 13.55 3.81
N GLN A 164 4.77 13.53 3.70
CA GLN A 164 5.54 12.28 3.77
C GLN A 164 5.42 11.61 5.13
N VAL A 165 5.53 12.39 6.21
CA VAL A 165 5.42 11.86 7.58
C VAL A 165 3.99 11.35 7.84
N VAL A 166 2.98 12.15 7.51
CA VAL A 166 1.57 11.79 7.74
C VAL A 166 1.17 10.58 6.89
N GLY A 167 1.54 10.58 5.60
CA GLY A 167 1.32 9.45 4.70
C GLY A 167 2.06 8.20 5.18
N GLY A 168 3.34 8.33 5.57
CA GLY A 168 4.13 7.24 6.14
C GLY A 168 3.47 6.60 7.38
N CYS A 169 2.99 7.42 8.31
CA CYS A 169 2.23 6.94 9.47
C CYS A 169 0.95 6.17 9.06
N GLY A 170 0.25 6.64 8.03
CA GLY A 170 -0.92 5.93 7.50
C GLY A 170 -0.55 4.58 6.87
N PHE A 171 0.57 4.49 6.16
CA PHE A 171 1.10 3.22 5.65
C PHE A 171 1.48 2.25 6.78
N ILE A 172 1.99 2.74 7.91
CA ILE A 172 2.27 1.93 9.11
C ILE A 172 0.97 1.33 9.66
N ILE A 173 -0.10 2.14 9.75
CA ILE A 173 -1.42 1.68 10.20
C ILE A 173 -1.97 0.61 9.25
N SER A 174 -1.99 0.89 7.95
CA SER A 174 -2.41 -0.05 6.90
C SER A 174 -1.68 -1.38 7.00
N SER A 175 -0.35 -1.35 7.07
CA SER A 175 0.50 -2.55 7.14
C SER A 175 0.27 -3.36 8.41
N THR A 176 -0.02 -2.69 9.53
CA THR A 176 -0.37 -3.33 10.79
C THR A 176 -1.71 -4.05 10.69
N LEU A 177 -2.71 -3.44 10.03
CA LEU A 177 -4.01 -4.06 9.78
C LEU A 177 -3.89 -5.29 8.88
N ILE A 178 -3.04 -5.26 7.85
CA ILE A 178 -2.73 -6.43 7.00
C ILE A 178 -2.15 -7.57 7.85
N MET A 179 -1.17 -7.27 8.72
CA MET A 179 -0.61 -8.29 9.62
C MET A 179 -1.64 -8.84 10.61
N LEU A 180 -2.56 -8.01 11.10
CA LEU A 180 -3.66 -8.43 11.98
C LEU A 180 -4.69 -9.30 11.27
N GLU A 181 -5.00 -9.01 10.00
CA GLU A 181 -5.86 -9.82 9.15
C GLU A 181 -5.27 -11.22 8.91
N ALA A 182 -3.96 -11.31 8.73
CA ALA A 182 -3.26 -12.57 8.43
C ALA A 182 -3.05 -13.51 9.65
N GLN A 183 -3.44 -13.10 10.86
CA GLN A 183 -3.23 -13.87 12.09
C GLN A 183 -4.51 -14.16 12.87
N LYS A 184 -4.57 -15.31 13.54
CA LYS A 184 -5.80 -15.77 14.24
C LYS A 184 -6.14 -14.95 15.49
N ALA A 185 -5.12 -14.36 16.13
CA ALA A 185 -5.28 -13.55 17.32
C ALA A 185 -4.21 -12.46 17.32
N TRP A 186 -4.56 -11.26 17.80
CA TRP A 186 -3.70 -10.07 17.76
C TRP A 186 -2.31 -10.24 18.39
N TYR A 187 -2.16 -11.19 19.32
CA TYR A 187 -0.93 -11.47 20.06
C TYR A 187 -0.18 -12.72 19.58
N LYS A 188 -0.64 -13.39 18.51
CA LYS A 188 -0.02 -14.61 17.96
C LYS A 188 0.38 -14.40 16.50
N PRO A 189 1.54 -13.76 16.24
CA PRO A 189 2.04 -13.50 14.89
C PRO A 189 2.08 -14.77 14.04
N ASN A 190 1.48 -14.70 12.85
CA ASN A 190 1.49 -15.80 11.89
C ASN A 190 2.65 -15.62 10.89
N VAL A 191 3.89 -15.64 11.39
CA VAL A 191 5.08 -15.26 10.62
C VAL A 191 5.37 -16.14 9.40
N LEU A 192 4.76 -17.32 9.31
CA LEU A 192 4.90 -18.22 8.16
C LEU A 192 3.85 -17.94 7.08
N SER A 193 2.81 -17.16 7.38
CA SER A 193 1.80 -16.74 6.40
C SER A 193 2.39 -15.73 5.43
N LEU A 194 2.04 -15.91 4.15
CA LEU A 194 2.44 -15.00 3.09
C LEU A 194 1.84 -13.60 3.31
N GLY A 195 0.53 -13.51 3.57
CA GLY A 195 -0.14 -12.25 3.92
C GLY A 195 0.49 -11.53 5.12
N TRP A 196 0.96 -12.27 6.12
CA TRP A 196 1.66 -11.67 7.27
C TRP A 196 3.01 -11.08 6.87
N GLN A 197 3.79 -11.80 6.06
CA GLN A 197 5.08 -11.30 5.55
C GLN A 197 4.90 -10.08 4.63
N ILE A 198 3.86 -10.06 3.79
CA ILE A 198 3.51 -8.89 2.98
C ILE A 198 3.26 -7.68 3.88
N GLY A 199 2.41 -7.83 4.91
CA GLY A 199 2.16 -6.77 5.89
C GLY A 199 3.43 -6.33 6.64
N PHE A 200 4.29 -7.27 7.03
CA PHE A 200 5.53 -6.97 7.74
C PHE A 200 6.52 -6.16 6.90
N TRP A 201 6.79 -6.56 5.65
CA TRP A 201 7.71 -5.84 4.79
C TRP A 201 7.15 -4.47 4.38
N ASN A 202 5.84 -4.35 4.16
CA ASN A 202 5.19 -3.05 3.99
C ASN A 202 5.34 -2.17 5.24
N PHE A 203 5.22 -2.73 6.44
CA PHE A 203 5.40 -2.01 7.71
C PHE A 203 6.83 -1.46 7.84
N ILE A 204 7.84 -2.28 7.51
CA ILE A 204 9.24 -1.85 7.47
C ILE A 204 9.38 -0.71 6.44
N GLY A 205 8.92 -0.89 5.20
CA GLY A 205 8.94 0.16 4.17
C GLY A 205 8.30 1.47 4.62
N ALA A 206 7.15 1.39 5.27
CA ALA A 206 6.42 2.53 5.81
C ALA A 206 7.18 3.28 6.90
N ILE A 207 7.90 2.57 7.79
CA ILE A 207 8.82 3.20 8.75
C ILE A 207 9.91 3.98 8.02
N GLY A 208 10.50 3.41 6.96
CA GLY A 208 11.56 4.07 6.19
C GLY A 208 11.11 5.38 5.59
N PHE A 209 9.93 5.39 4.96
CA PHE A 209 9.35 6.60 4.37
C PHE A 209 8.89 7.63 5.39
N THR A 210 8.40 7.17 6.56
CA THR A 210 8.09 8.07 7.69
C THR A 210 9.36 8.75 8.21
N LEU A 211 10.43 7.99 8.39
CA LEU A 211 11.73 8.50 8.84
C LEU A 211 12.36 9.45 7.81
N CYS A 212 12.25 9.15 6.52
CA CYS A 212 12.70 10.04 5.45
C CYS A 212 12.10 11.43 5.62
N GLY A 213 10.77 11.51 5.70
CA GLY A 213 10.05 12.76 5.89
C GLY A 213 10.39 13.45 7.22
N ALA A 214 10.46 12.68 8.31
CA ALA A 214 10.70 13.21 9.65
C ALA A 214 12.12 13.78 9.82
N LEU A 215 13.10 13.15 9.19
CA LEU A 215 14.49 13.63 9.17
C LEU A 215 14.67 14.74 8.13
N GLY A 216 13.83 14.80 7.09
CA GLY A 216 13.89 15.78 6.01
C GLY A 216 13.92 17.24 6.48
N TYR A 217 13.17 17.57 7.54
CA TYR A 217 13.18 18.90 8.16
C TYR A 217 14.58 19.38 8.57
N GLY A 218 15.44 18.46 9.02
CA GLY A 218 16.81 18.75 9.45
C GLY A 218 17.87 18.53 8.38
N ALA A 219 17.49 18.05 7.19
CA ALA A 219 18.45 17.65 6.15
C ALA A 219 19.25 18.83 5.58
N GLN A 220 18.68 20.05 5.59
CA GLN A 220 19.38 21.26 5.12
C GLN A 220 20.43 21.78 6.10
N VAL A 221 20.33 21.41 7.39
CA VAL A 221 21.20 21.94 8.45
C VAL A 221 22.22 20.92 8.98
N SER A 222 22.02 19.63 8.71
CA SER A 222 22.92 18.57 9.15
C SER A 222 23.11 17.51 8.07
N SER A 223 24.36 17.34 7.62
CA SER A 223 24.74 16.32 6.65
C SER A 223 24.45 14.90 7.15
N GLY A 224 24.60 14.65 8.45
CA GLY A 224 24.24 13.36 9.06
C GLY A 224 22.73 13.08 9.00
N VAL A 225 21.90 14.11 9.19
CA VAL A 225 20.44 13.97 9.08
C VAL A 225 20.03 13.77 7.62
N SER A 226 20.63 14.50 6.69
CA SER A 226 20.43 14.31 5.25
C SER A 226 20.78 12.88 4.79
N TYR A 227 21.90 12.36 5.28
CA TYR A 227 22.31 10.97 5.06
C TYR A 227 21.26 9.97 5.56
N GLN A 228 20.77 10.13 6.79
CA GLN A 228 19.79 9.20 7.36
C GLN A 228 18.42 9.31 6.68
N SER A 229 17.98 10.52 6.29
CA SER A 229 16.76 10.72 5.51
C SER A 229 16.86 9.96 4.17
N SER A 230 17.95 10.16 3.43
CA SER A 230 18.16 9.51 2.12
C SER A 230 18.33 8.00 2.22
N LEU A 231 19.08 7.52 3.23
CA LEU A 231 19.24 6.10 3.53
C LEU A 231 17.89 5.45 3.87
N SER A 232 17.02 6.15 4.61
CA SER A 232 15.71 5.64 4.97
C SER A 232 14.76 5.46 3.79
N THR A 233 14.80 6.37 2.80
CA THR A 233 14.13 6.17 1.51
C THR A 233 14.68 4.94 0.78
N PHE A 234 16.01 4.78 0.78
CA PHE A 234 16.66 3.68 0.08
C PHE A 234 16.22 2.31 0.59
N TRP A 235 16.41 2.02 1.87
CA TRP A 235 16.01 0.72 2.42
C TRP A 235 14.48 0.57 2.48
N GLY A 236 13.74 1.66 2.67
CA GLY A 236 12.28 1.66 2.64
C GLY A 236 11.72 1.21 1.30
N GLY A 237 12.31 1.69 0.19
CA GLY A 237 11.92 1.29 -1.17
C GLY A 237 12.15 -0.20 -1.42
N TRP A 238 13.27 -0.76 -0.94
CA TRP A 238 13.53 -2.20 -1.01
C TRP A 238 12.54 -3.02 -0.20
N ALA A 239 12.17 -2.57 1.00
CA ALA A 239 11.18 -3.26 1.81
C ALA A 239 9.80 -3.32 1.14
N PHE A 240 9.34 -2.20 0.55
CA PHE A 240 8.11 -2.19 -0.27
C PHE A 240 8.21 -3.10 -1.50
N LEU A 241 9.38 -3.18 -2.14
CA LEU A 241 9.58 -4.09 -3.27
C LEU A 241 9.49 -5.56 -2.84
N ILE A 242 10.08 -5.94 -1.71
CA ILE A 242 9.96 -7.29 -1.17
C ILE A 242 8.49 -7.62 -0.89
N ALA A 243 7.79 -6.73 -0.18
CA ALA A 243 6.37 -6.92 0.15
C ALA A 243 5.50 -7.11 -1.11
N SER A 244 5.66 -6.23 -2.10
CA SER A 244 4.84 -6.25 -3.31
C SER A 244 5.18 -7.43 -4.23
N VAL A 245 6.42 -7.90 -4.29
CA VAL A 245 6.77 -9.14 -5.00
C VAL A 245 6.14 -10.36 -4.32
N MET A 246 6.09 -10.39 -2.98
CA MET A 246 5.37 -11.43 -2.24
C MET A 246 3.86 -11.37 -2.48
N GLN A 247 3.28 -10.16 -2.54
CA GLN A 247 1.88 -9.95 -2.90
C GLN A 247 1.58 -10.39 -4.33
N TRP A 248 2.49 -10.14 -5.26
CA TRP A 248 2.37 -10.64 -6.63
C TRP A 248 2.44 -12.17 -6.67
N TYR A 249 3.35 -12.77 -5.90
CA TYR A 249 3.42 -14.23 -5.76
C TYR A 249 2.12 -14.82 -5.18
N GLU A 250 1.51 -14.15 -4.20
CA GLU A 250 0.19 -14.52 -3.65
C GLU A 250 -0.90 -14.47 -4.73
N ALA A 251 -0.96 -13.36 -5.49
CA ALA A 251 -1.97 -13.17 -6.53
C ALA A 251 -1.90 -14.20 -7.67
N VAL A 252 -0.73 -14.80 -7.95
CA VAL A 252 -0.57 -15.83 -9.00
C VAL A 252 -0.59 -17.27 -8.46
N ASN A 253 -0.55 -17.44 -7.13
CA ASN A 253 -0.61 -18.75 -6.46
C ASN A 253 -1.71 -18.81 -5.41
N SER A 254 -2.76 -17.99 -5.53
CA SER A 254 -3.87 -17.98 -4.59
C SER A 254 -4.38 -19.40 -4.43
N VAL A 255 -4.11 -19.98 -3.26
CA VAL A 255 -4.56 -21.33 -2.95
C VAL A 255 -6.06 -21.20 -2.79
N VAL A 256 -6.80 -21.93 -3.63
CA VAL A 256 -8.21 -22.21 -3.36
C VAL A 256 -8.19 -23.07 -2.09
N GLU A 257 -8.28 -22.42 -0.91
CA GLU A 257 -8.57 -23.10 0.36
C GLU A 257 -10.04 -23.53 0.40
#